data_AF-A0A967M2W3-F1
#
_entry.id   AF-A0A967M2W3-F1
#
_cell.length_a   1.000
_cell.length_b   1.000
_cell.length_c   1.000
_cell.angle_alpha   90.00
_cell.angle_beta   90.00
_cell.angle_gamma   90.00
#
_symmetry.space_group_name_H-M   'P 1'
#
loop_
_entity.id
_entity.type
_entity.pdbx_description
1 polymer ?
#
loop_
_entity_poly.entity_id
_entity_poly.type
_entity_poly.pdbx_seq_one_letter_code
_entity_poly.pdbx_strand_id
1 'polypeptide(L)'
;MSGPQLPEEPLIPRLLASNALRANLSKHMLLNQMADQKASMIMTAASLVITISLTQARSLELATIALLLTSGVLAILFSIFAIIPPLQAHGRTNLFYFRSFAELSEQEFCSQFKETIVDKEQLYDAYLHEIYYLGRYRLTRKYALIRNGLWALLIGLCSAAVLTLVHMIP
;
A
#
# COMPACT_ATOMS: atom_id res chain seq x y z
N MET A 1 18.43 43.91 -28.51
CA MET A 1 19.38 42.80 -28.38
C MET A 1 18.57 41.58 -27.97
N SER A 2 18.22 40.73 -28.93
CA SER A 2 17.46 39.51 -28.66
C SER A 2 18.38 38.53 -27.92
N GLY A 3 18.04 38.20 -26.67
CA GLY A 3 18.80 37.22 -25.89
C GLY A 3 18.85 35.86 -26.59
N PRO A 4 19.82 34.99 -26.25
CA PRO A 4 19.93 33.67 -26.85
C PRO A 4 18.60 32.92 -26.70
N GLN A 5 17.98 32.59 -27.83
CA GLN A 5 16.77 31.77 -27.87
C GLN A 5 17.16 30.37 -27.40
N LEU A 6 16.75 30.00 -26.18
CA LEU A 6 16.85 28.62 -25.71
C LEU A 6 16.12 27.73 -26.72
N PRO A 7 16.65 26.53 -27.06
CA PRO A 7 16.01 25.63 -28.02
C PRO A 7 14.56 25.38 -27.60
N GLU A 8 13.60 25.72 -28.48
CA GLU A 8 12.19 25.43 -28.22
C GLU A 8 11.99 23.92 -28.22
N GLU A 9 11.89 23.37 -27.02
CA GLU A 9 11.64 21.96 -26.79
C GLU A 9 10.26 21.60 -27.36
N PRO A 10 10.14 20.52 -28.16
CA PRO A 10 8.90 20.26 -28.88
C PRO A 10 7.74 19.98 -27.91
N LEU A 11 6.59 20.60 -28.17
CA LEU A 11 5.39 20.52 -27.32
C LEU A 11 4.88 19.08 -27.14
N ILE A 12 4.97 18.27 -28.20
CA ILE A 12 4.46 16.89 -28.24
C ILE A 12 5.17 15.99 -27.20
N PRO A 13 6.53 15.92 -27.15
CA PRO A 13 7.26 15.26 -26.06
C PRO A 13 6.83 15.67 -24.65
N ARG A 14 6.53 16.96 -24.43
CA ARG A 14 6.18 17.48 -23.09
C ARG A 14 4.80 17.02 -22.64
N LEU A 15 3.82 17.03 -23.55
CA LEU A 15 2.48 16.50 -23.28
C LEU A 15 2.50 14.97 -23.07
N LEU A 16 3.32 14.24 -23.83
CA LEU A 16 3.48 12.81 -23.64
C LEU A 16 4.12 12.49 -22.28
N ALA A 17 5.14 13.24 -21.87
CA ALA A 17 5.79 13.08 -20.58
C ALA A 17 4.82 13.36 -19.42
N SER A 18 4.10 14.48 -19.44
CA SER A 18 3.13 14.82 -18.38
C SER A 18 1.98 13.80 -18.31
N ASN A 19 1.46 13.35 -19.45
CA ASN A 19 0.44 12.31 -19.51
C ASN A 19 0.96 10.96 -18.98
N ALA A 20 2.19 10.58 -19.31
CA ALA A 20 2.80 9.35 -18.80
C ALA A 20 2.99 9.39 -17.28
N LEU A 21 3.50 10.50 -16.74
CA LEU A 21 3.65 10.68 -15.29
C LEU A 21 2.31 10.67 -14.58
N ARG A 22 1.29 11.34 -15.14
CA ARG A 22 -0.07 11.33 -14.60
C ARG A 22 -0.67 9.93 -14.60
N ALA A 23 -0.58 9.22 -15.74
CA ALA A 23 -1.07 7.85 -15.86
C ALA A 23 -0.40 6.90 -14.86
N ASN A 24 0.91 7.09 -14.64
CA ASN A 24 1.67 6.32 -13.66
C ASN A 24 1.20 6.61 -12.22
N LEU A 25 1.06 7.88 -11.83
CA LEU A 25 0.55 8.24 -10.50
C LEU A 25 -0.85 7.68 -10.26
N SER A 26 -1.76 7.81 -11.25
CA SER A 26 -3.10 7.23 -11.18
C SER A 26 -3.06 5.71 -10.99
N LYS A 27 -2.16 5.02 -11.70
CA LYS A 27 -1.94 3.57 -11.53
C LYS A 27 -1.46 3.24 -10.11
N HIS A 28 -0.56 4.00 -9.52
CA HIS A 28 -0.12 3.78 -8.14
C HIS A 28 -1.23 4.01 -7.12
N MET A 29 -2.03 5.06 -7.29
CA MET A 29 -3.21 5.32 -6.45
C MET A 29 -4.21 4.17 -6.53
N LEU A 30 -4.49 3.68 -7.75
CA LEU A 30 -5.36 2.53 -7.97
C LEU A 30 -4.81 1.27 -7.29
N LEU A 31 -3.52 0.95 -7.49
CA LEU A 31 -2.88 -0.20 -6.87
C LEU A 31 -2.89 -0.11 -5.33
N ASN A 32 -2.79 1.09 -4.77
CA ASN A 32 -2.90 1.31 -3.35
C ASN A 32 -4.32 1.03 -2.84
N GLN A 33 -5.36 1.50 -3.56
CA GLN A 33 -6.76 1.21 -3.25
C GLN A 33 -7.09 -0.28 -3.38
N MET A 34 -6.61 -0.94 -4.44
CA MET A 34 -6.79 -2.39 -4.62
C MET A 34 -6.15 -3.18 -3.48
N ALA A 35 -5.01 -2.71 -2.97
CA ALA A 35 -4.36 -3.33 -1.82
C ALA A 35 -5.21 -3.19 -0.54
N ASP A 36 -5.81 -2.02 -0.30
CA ASP A 36 -6.75 -1.82 0.82
C ASP A 36 -7.96 -2.73 0.69
N GLN A 37 -8.53 -2.85 -0.51
CA GLN A 37 -9.65 -3.75 -0.77
C GLN A 37 -9.28 -5.21 -0.47
N LYS A 38 -8.11 -5.68 -0.92
CA LYS A 38 -7.63 -7.04 -0.64
C LYS A 38 -7.43 -7.29 0.85
N ALA A 39 -6.84 -6.34 1.58
CA ALA A 39 -6.68 -6.44 3.03
C ALA A 39 -8.04 -6.54 3.74
N SER A 40 -9.01 -5.71 3.35
CA SER A 40 -10.38 -5.76 3.90
C SER A 40 -11.07 -7.09 3.62
N MET A 41 -10.91 -7.67 2.42
CA MET A 41 -11.47 -9.00 2.11
C MET A 41 -10.86 -10.09 3.00
N ILE A 42 -9.54 -10.08 3.22
CA ILE A 42 -8.87 -11.05 4.09
C ILE A 42 -9.34 -10.90 5.53
N MET A 43 -9.47 -9.66 6.03
CA MET A 43 -9.97 -9.39 7.38
C MET A 43 -11.40 -9.91 7.57
N THR A 44 -12.29 -9.71 6.59
CA THR A 44 -13.66 -10.25 6.61
C THR A 44 -13.68 -11.78 6.57
N ALA A 45 -12.85 -12.41 5.73
CA ALA A 45 -12.76 -13.86 5.70
C ALA A 45 -12.25 -14.42 7.03
N ALA A 46 -11.22 -13.81 7.61
CA ALA A 46 -10.65 -14.21 8.89
C ALA A 46 -11.65 -14.02 10.05
N SER A 47 -12.43 -12.93 10.06
CA SER A 47 -13.46 -12.71 11.08
C SER A 47 -14.56 -13.77 11.00
N LEU A 48 -15.02 -14.13 9.80
CA LEU A 48 -15.98 -15.22 9.60
C LEU A 48 -15.42 -16.56 10.12
N VAL A 49 -14.18 -16.89 9.79
CA VAL A 49 -13.52 -18.12 10.28
C VAL A 49 -13.48 -18.13 11.81
N ILE A 50 -13.09 -17.03 12.44
CA ILE A 50 -13.06 -16.89 13.90
C ILE A 50 -14.48 -17.07 14.48
N THR A 51 -15.48 -16.38 13.94
CA THR A 51 -16.88 -16.45 14.40
C THR A 51 -17.44 -17.87 14.30
N ILE A 52 -17.21 -18.55 13.18
CA ILE A 52 -17.67 -19.94 12.97
C ILE A 52 -16.94 -20.89 13.92
N SER A 53 -15.62 -20.74 14.08
CA SER A 53 -14.82 -21.58 14.98
C SER A 53 -15.30 -21.46 16.43
N LEU A 54 -15.62 -20.24 16.87
CA LEU A 54 -16.11 -19.99 18.22
C LEU A 54 -17.54 -20.50 18.41
N THR A 55 -18.40 -20.37 17.41
CA THR A 55 -19.75 -20.94 17.42
C THR A 55 -19.71 -22.46 17.54
N GLN A 56 -18.74 -23.09 16.86
CA GLN A 56 -18.52 -24.54 16.88
C GLN A 56 -17.53 -24.99 17.96
N ALA A 57 -17.25 -24.16 18.97
CA ALA A 57 -16.22 -24.45 19.96
C ALA A 57 -16.50 -25.71 20.81
N ARG A 58 -17.76 -26.17 20.85
CA ARG A 58 -18.15 -27.42 21.54
C ARG A 58 -18.04 -28.67 20.65
N SER A 59 -18.09 -28.51 19.33
CA SER A 59 -18.03 -29.61 18.37
C SER A 59 -16.64 -29.83 17.78
N LEU A 60 -15.79 -28.81 17.82
CA LEU A 60 -14.41 -28.87 17.37
C LEU A 60 -13.47 -29.17 18.53
N GLU A 61 -12.38 -29.86 18.23
CA GLU A 61 -11.30 -30.04 19.18
C GLU A 61 -10.60 -28.73 19.51
N LEU A 62 -10.09 -28.63 20.74
CA LEU A 62 -9.39 -27.45 21.22
C LEU A 62 -8.21 -27.07 20.32
N ALA A 63 -7.46 -28.05 19.81
CA ALA A 63 -6.33 -27.83 18.92
C ALA A 63 -6.76 -27.17 17.59
N THR A 64 -7.85 -27.65 16.98
CA THR A 64 -8.42 -27.08 15.75
C THR A 64 -8.91 -25.65 15.99
N ILE A 65 -9.62 -25.40 17.09
CA ILE A 65 -10.11 -24.06 17.44
C ILE A 65 -8.93 -23.11 17.66
N ALA A 66 -7.93 -23.51 18.43
CA ALA A 66 -6.76 -22.70 18.70
C ALA A 66 -6.01 -22.34 17.41
N LEU A 67 -5.88 -23.29 16.48
CA LEU A 67 -5.23 -23.06 15.20
C LEU A 67 -6.03 -22.10 14.30
N LEU A 68 -7.34 -22.25 14.21
CA LEU A 68 -8.20 -21.33 13.43
C LEU A 68 -8.22 -19.91 14.03
N LEU A 69 -8.28 -19.79 15.35
CA LEU A 69 -8.24 -18.49 16.03
C LEU A 69 -6.89 -17.79 15.82
N THR A 70 -5.78 -18.51 16.03
CA THR A 70 -4.44 -17.93 15.89
C THR A 70 -4.15 -17.50 14.45
N SER A 71 -4.47 -18.34 13.47
CA SER A 71 -4.31 -18.00 12.04
C SER A 71 -5.22 -16.85 11.61
N GLY A 72 -6.48 -16.82 12.07
CA GLY A 72 -7.42 -15.72 11.82
C GLY A 72 -6.92 -14.40 12.39
N VAL A 73 -6.47 -14.39 13.66
CA VAL A 73 -5.93 -13.19 14.29
C VAL A 73 -4.67 -12.71 13.57
N LEU A 74 -3.75 -13.61 13.21
CA LEU A 74 -2.56 -13.25 12.41
C LEU A 74 -2.94 -12.62 11.07
N ALA A 75 -3.92 -13.19 10.36
CA ALA A 75 -4.39 -12.65 9.09
C ALA A 75 -4.99 -11.24 9.23
N ILE A 76 -5.76 -11.00 10.30
CA ILE A 76 -6.30 -9.68 10.63
C ILE A 76 -5.17 -8.70 10.93
N LEU A 77 -4.20 -9.08 11.77
CA LEU A 77 -3.07 -8.22 12.13
C LEU A 77 -2.26 -7.80 10.90
N PHE A 78 -1.94 -8.74 10.01
CA PHE A 78 -1.25 -8.43 8.75
C PHE A 78 -2.08 -7.50 7.86
N SER A 79 -3.40 -7.70 7.80
CA SER A 79 -4.31 -6.86 7.01
C SER A 79 -4.36 -5.43 7.56
N ILE A 80 -4.46 -5.27 8.88
CA ILE A 80 -4.43 -3.97 9.54
C ILE A 80 -3.09 -3.27 9.28
N PHE A 81 -1.96 -3.96 9.45
CA PHE A 81 -0.64 -3.38 9.19
C PHE A 81 -0.44 -2.99 7.73
N ALA A 82 -1.09 -3.66 6.78
CA ALA A 82 -1.05 -3.29 5.38
C ALA A 82 -1.77 -1.96 5.10
N ILE A 83 -2.89 -1.70 5.79
CA ILE A 83 -3.70 -0.48 5.59
C ILE A 83 -3.06 0.74 6.26
N ILE A 84 -2.32 0.54 7.37
CA ILE A 84 -1.65 1.64 8.07
C ILE A 84 -0.61 2.31 7.14
N PRO A 85 -0.70 3.63 6.91
CA PRO A 85 0.25 4.35 6.08
C PRO A 85 1.65 4.28 6.71
N PRO A 86 2.71 3.94 5.94
CA PRO A 86 4.06 3.86 6.48
C PRO A 86 4.55 5.22 7.00
N LEU A 87 5.24 5.20 8.14
CA LEU A 87 5.91 6.34 8.75
C LEU A 87 7.28 6.56 8.06
N GLN A 88 7.34 7.21 6.90
CA GLN A 88 8.63 7.64 6.35
C GLN A 88 8.53 8.99 5.63
N ALA A 89 9.12 10.01 6.25
CA ALA A 89 9.69 11.17 5.59
C ALA A 89 11.14 11.24 6.07
N HIS A 90 12.06 10.62 5.36
CA HIS A 90 13.50 10.81 5.60
C HIS A 90 14.10 11.32 4.29
N GLY A 91 14.63 12.55 4.30
CA GLY A 91 15.28 13.16 3.14
C GLY A 91 14.79 14.58 2.85
N ARG A 92 14.96 15.00 1.59
CA ARG A 92 14.52 16.30 1.06
C ARG A 92 13.00 16.43 1.14
N THR A 93 12.53 17.65 1.43
CA THR A 93 11.11 17.99 1.43
C THR A 93 10.49 17.69 0.07
N ASN A 94 9.57 16.73 0.01
CA ASN A 94 8.81 16.43 -1.18
C ASN A 94 7.47 17.17 -1.14
N LEU A 95 7.35 18.23 -1.91
CA LEU A 95 6.15 19.06 -1.98
C LEU A 95 4.93 18.32 -2.57
N PHE A 96 5.12 17.17 -3.22
CA PHE A 96 4.04 16.32 -3.74
C PHE A 96 3.52 15.31 -2.71
N TYR A 97 4.13 15.23 -1.53
CA TYR A 97 3.73 14.32 -0.47
C TYR A 97 3.21 15.07 0.76
N PHE A 98 1.93 14.87 1.09
CA PHE A 98 1.23 15.62 2.14
C PHE A 98 1.95 15.65 3.49
N ARG A 99 2.56 14.54 3.89
CA ARG A 99 3.24 14.47 5.18
C ARG A 99 4.60 15.17 5.16
N SER A 100 5.24 15.26 4.00
CA SER A 100 6.53 15.93 3.89
C SER A 100 6.38 17.46 3.93
N PHE A 101 5.30 18.02 3.38
CA PHE A 101 5.05 19.45 3.48
C PHE A 101 4.20 19.85 4.68
N ALA A 102 3.70 18.89 5.48
CA ALA A 102 2.87 19.17 6.66
C ALA A 102 3.57 20.02 7.73
N GLU A 103 4.91 20.07 7.70
CA GLU A 103 5.72 20.88 8.60
C GLU A 103 5.95 22.31 8.08
N LEU A 104 5.59 22.60 6.83
CA LEU A 104 5.74 23.92 6.22
C LEU A 104 4.56 24.84 6.56
N SER A 105 4.85 26.14 6.69
CA SER A 105 3.78 27.14 6.66
C SER A 105 3.16 27.24 5.27
N GLU A 106 1.92 27.74 5.16
CA GLU A 106 1.25 27.95 3.86
C GLU A 106 2.07 28.84 2.92
N GLN A 107 2.66 29.92 3.45
CA GLN A 107 3.49 30.85 2.69
C GLN A 107 4.74 30.17 2.14
N GLU A 108 5.40 29.37 2.97
CA GLU A 108 6.60 28.63 2.60
C GLU A 108 6.30 27.55 1.56
N PHE A 109 5.23 26.78 1.75
CA PHE A 109 4.75 25.83 0.75
C PHE A 109 4.49 26.52 -0.60
N CYS A 110 3.75 27.63 -0.60
CA CYS A 110 3.43 28.37 -1.82
C CYS A 110 4.67 28.91 -2.53
N SER A 111 5.67 29.40 -1.79
CA SER A 111 6.93 29.89 -2.37
C SER A 111 7.72 28.76 -3.01
N GLN A 112 8.00 27.70 -2.25
CA GLN A 112 8.78 26.55 -2.73
C GLN A 112 8.10 25.85 -3.91
N PHE A 113 6.76 25.73 -3.90
CA PHE A 113 6.03 25.10 -4.99
C PHE A 113 6.09 25.92 -6.28
N LYS A 114 6.00 27.26 -6.19
CA LYS A 114 6.13 28.14 -7.34
C LYS A 114 7.54 28.08 -7.93
N GLU A 115 8.57 28.10 -7.09
CA GLU A 115 9.97 27.93 -7.53
C GLU A 115 10.18 26.60 -8.25
N THR A 116 9.64 25.51 -7.68
CA THR A 116 9.71 24.17 -8.28
C THR A 116 9.00 24.10 -9.64
N ILE A 117 7.87 24.78 -9.82
CA ILE A 117 7.14 24.77 -11.12
C ILE A 117 7.92 25.52 -12.21
N VAL A 118 8.66 26.56 -11.86
CA VAL A 118 9.43 27.38 -12.83
C VAL A 118 10.59 26.57 -13.40
N ASP A 119 11.22 25.71 -12.59
CA ASP A 119 12.30 24.82 -13.02
C ASP A 119 11.76 23.42 -13.38
N LYS A 120 11.74 23.11 -14.68
CA LYS A 120 11.22 21.83 -15.19
C LYS A 120 11.99 20.63 -14.67
N GLU A 121 13.32 20.73 -14.55
CA GLU A 121 14.15 19.61 -14.13
C GLU A 121 13.86 19.30 -12.66
N GLN A 122 13.79 20.33 -11.81
CA GLN A 122 13.39 20.17 -10.41
C GLN A 122 11.97 19.60 -10.27
N LEU A 123 11.02 20.06 -11.10
CA LEU A 123 9.67 19.53 -11.11
C LEU A 123 9.62 18.05 -11.46
N TYR A 124 10.29 17.64 -12.53
CA TYR A 124 10.32 16.25 -12.96
C TYR A 124 11.04 15.36 -11.95
N ASP A 125 12.17 15.80 -11.41
CA ASP A 125 12.93 15.06 -10.39
C ASP A 125 12.09 14.85 -9.12
N ALA A 126 11.41 15.89 -8.63
CA ALA A 126 10.52 15.78 -7.47
C ALA A 126 9.39 14.77 -7.72
N TYR A 127 8.80 14.78 -8.92
CA TYR A 127 7.71 13.88 -9.29
C TYR A 127 8.17 12.42 -9.47
N LEU A 128 9.30 12.20 -10.13
CA LEU A 128 9.92 10.89 -10.30
C LEU A 128 10.31 10.29 -8.96
N HIS A 129 10.82 11.11 -8.04
CA HIS A 129 11.12 10.71 -6.67
C HIS A 129 9.86 10.21 -5.96
N GLU A 130 8.73 10.95 -6.02
CA GLU A 130 7.48 10.49 -5.40
C GLU A 130 7.00 9.16 -5.99
N ILE A 131 7.02 9.01 -7.32
CA ILE A 131 6.63 7.77 -7.99
C ILE A 131 7.50 6.60 -7.52
N TYR A 132 8.82 6.78 -7.49
CA TYR A 132 9.75 5.75 -7.05
C TYR A 132 9.47 5.34 -5.60
N TYR A 133 9.29 6.30 -4.68
CA TYR A 133 9.06 6.00 -3.28
C TYR A 133 7.69 5.36 -3.02
N LEU A 134 6.65 5.85 -3.70
CA LEU A 134 5.30 5.29 -3.63
C LEU A 134 5.30 3.83 -4.09
N GLY A 135 5.96 3.52 -5.19
CA GLY A 135 6.14 2.16 -5.69
C GLY A 135 7.01 1.29 -4.77
N ARG A 136 8.27 1.69 -4.55
CA ARG A 136 9.30 0.86 -3.92
C ARG A 136 9.03 0.60 -2.46
N TYR A 137 8.62 1.60 -1.68
CA TYR A 137 8.53 1.48 -0.22
C TYR A 137 7.10 1.32 0.28
N ARG A 138 6.12 2.00 -0.31
CA ARG A 138 4.73 1.94 0.15
C ARG A 138 4.00 0.71 -0.41
N LEU A 139 3.95 0.59 -1.75
CA LEU A 139 3.23 -0.51 -2.39
C LEU A 139 3.87 -1.86 -2.09
N THR A 140 5.18 -2.03 -2.29
CA THR A 140 5.78 -3.38 -2.11
C THR A 140 5.63 -3.90 -0.67
N ARG A 141 5.79 -3.04 0.35
CA ARG A 141 5.57 -3.40 1.76
C ARG A 141 4.12 -3.81 2.01
N LYS A 142 3.16 -3.02 1.50
CA LYS A 142 1.73 -3.29 1.64
C LYS A 142 1.33 -4.63 1.03
N TYR A 143 1.78 -4.90 -0.19
CA TYR A 143 1.52 -6.18 -0.87
C TYR A 143 2.20 -7.37 -0.19
N ALA A 144 3.39 -7.19 0.40
CA ALA A 144 4.04 -8.23 1.19
C ALA A 144 3.24 -8.59 2.45
N LEU A 145 2.71 -7.59 3.16
CA LEU A 145 1.85 -7.81 4.34
C LEU A 145 0.55 -8.52 3.98
N ILE A 146 -0.13 -8.09 2.90
CA ILE A 146 -1.34 -8.75 2.37
C ILE A 146 -1.06 -10.22 2.04
N ARG A 147 0.06 -10.49 1.37
CA ARG A 147 0.48 -11.86 1.04
C ARG A 147 0.69 -12.69 2.31
N ASN A 148 1.34 -12.14 3.33
CA ASN A 148 1.59 -12.85 4.58
C ASN A 148 0.28 -13.13 5.34
N GLY A 149 -0.65 -12.17 5.38
CA GLY A 149 -1.98 -12.37 5.97
C GLY A 149 -2.79 -13.44 5.26
N LEU A 150 -2.76 -13.46 3.93
CA LEU A 150 -3.40 -14.49 3.13
C LEU A 150 -2.82 -15.88 3.43
N TRP A 151 -1.49 -16.02 3.42
CA TRP A 151 -0.85 -17.31 3.72
C TRP A 151 -1.09 -17.77 5.14
N ALA A 152 -1.09 -16.87 6.13
CA ALA A 152 -1.42 -17.20 7.50
C ALA A 152 -2.83 -17.82 7.60
N LEU A 153 -3.82 -17.20 6.96
CA LEU A 153 -5.19 -17.71 6.93
C LEU A 153 -5.30 -19.05 6.20
N LEU A 154 -4.67 -19.18 5.02
CA LEU A 154 -4.72 -20.40 4.21
C LEU A 154 -4.05 -21.59 4.91
N ILE A 155 -2.86 -21.39 5.47
CA ILE A 155 -2.14 -22.45 6.21
C ILE A 155 -2.95 -22.87 7.43
N GLY A 156 -3.57 -21.92 8.14
CA GLY A 156 -4.47 -22.22 9.25
C GLY A 156 -5.67 -23.05 8.84
N LEU A 157 -6.38 -22.66 7.78
CA LEU A 157 -7.53 -23.40 7.27
C LEU A 157 -7.15 -24.81 6.79
N CYS A 158 -6.08 -24.94 6.02
CA CYS A 158 -5.63 -26.24 5.51
C CYS A 158 -5.20 -27.16 6.66
N SER A 159 -4.42 -26.65 7.62
CA SER A 159 -3.95 -27.47 8.74
C SER A 159 -5.09 -27.87 9.67
N ALA A 160 -6.06 -26.99 9.91
CA ALA A 160 -7.28 -27.30 10.65
C ALA A 160 -8.07 -28.42 9.97
N ALA A 161 -8.28 -28.31 8.65
CA ALA A 161 -9.01 -29.32 7.88
C ALA A 161 -8.34 -30.69 7.95
N VAL A 162 -7.01 -30.74 7.77
CA VAL A 162 -6.25 -32.00 7.90
C VAL A 162 -6.37 -32.57 9.32
N LEU A 163 -6.20 -31.74 10.35
CA LEU A 163 -6.28 -32.18 11.74
C LEU A 163 -7.66 -32.77 12.07
N THR A 164 -8.73 -32.13 11.61
CA THR A 164 -10.09 -32.64 11.79
C THR A 164 -10.34 -33.94 11.05
N LEU A 165 -9.80 -34.10 9.84
CA LEU A 165 -9.93 -35.33 9.07
C LEU A 165 -9.21 -36.49 9.73
N VAL A 166 -7.99 -36.25 10.23
CA VAL A 166 -7.20 -37.28 10.94
C VAL A 166 -7.93 -37.75 12.19
N HIS A 167 -8.52 -36.86 12.98
CA HIS A 167 -9.31 -37.27 14.15
C HIS A 167 -10.63 -37.97 13.82
N MET A 168 -11.19 -37.71 12.63
CA MET A 168 -12.42 -38.36 12.19
C MET A 168 -12.19 -39.78 11.62
N ILE A 169 -10.96 -40.08 11.20
CA ILE A 169 -10.57 -41.42 10.74
C ILE A 169 -10.16 -42.24 11.99
N PRO A 170 -10.87 -43.33 12.33
CA PRO A 170 -10.62 -44.13 13.52
C PRO A 170 -9.30 -44.91 13.49
#